data_AF-A0A5E4LRG2-F1
#
_entry.id   AF-A0A5E4LRG2-F1
#
_cell.length_a   1.000
_cell.length_b   1.000
_cell.length_c   1.000
_cell.angle_alpha   90.00
_cell.angle_beta   90.00
_cell.angle_gamma   90.00
#
_symmetry.space_group_name_H-M   'P 1'
#
loop_
_entity.id
_entity.type
_entity.pdbx_description
1 polymer ?
#
loop_
_entity_poly.entity_id
_entity_poly.type
_entity_poly.pdbx_seq_one_letter_code
_entity_poly.pdbx_strand_id
1 'polypeptide(L)'
;MIRNRFSGFVAIDAMVSLIPILLILIILIETVSFFSNETATGAHHQKIFNRLVGIADYVVKSGAVVEEGEIRYPNWIDEKKLNAITIETLRDGSDLSSLYIGVKSPSLSYSVCIYRIVVIGSEKQIKQLFVCGG
;
A
#
# COMPACT_ATOMS: atom_id res chain seq x y z
N MET A 1 25.91 42.57 -57.31
CA MET A 1 25.43 41.19 -57.42
C MET A 1 25.55 40.54 -56.04
N ILE A 2 24.49 40.59 -55.23
CA ILE A 2 24.51 40.01 -53.87
C ILE A 2 24.24 38.52 -54.03
N ARG A 3 25.25 37.70 -53.77
CA ARG A 3 25.15 36.24 -53.75
C ARG A 3 24.25 35.83 -52.58
N ASN A 4 23.03 35.37 -52.87
CA ASN A 4 22.21 34.62 -51.93
C ASN A 4 22.98 33.37 -51.48
N ARG A 5 23.63 33.43 -50.32
CA ARG A 5 24.31 32.30 -49.70
C ARG A 5 23.34 31.59 -48.76
N PHE A 6 22.85 30.45 -49.23
CA PHE A 6 22.33 29.27 -48.53
C PHE A 6 21.72 29.49 -47.14
N SER A 7 20.39 29.61 -47.08
CA SER A 7 19.59 29.48 -45.86
C SER A 7 19.49 28.03 -45.32
N GLY A 8 20.16 27.06 -45.97
CA GLY A 8 20.10 25.63 -45.62
C GLY A 8 21.16 25.16 -44.62
N PHE A 9 22.27 25.87 -44.45
CA PHE A 9 23.37 25.41 -43.59
C PHE A 9 23.10 25.67 -42.11
N VAL A 10 22.52 26.85 -41.79
CA VAL A 10 22.09 27.21 -40.42
C VAL A 10 20.95 26.29 -39.93
N ALA A 11 20.12 25.78 -40.85
CA ALA A 11 19.03 24.87 -40.51
C ALA A 11 19.51 23.46 -40.09
N ILE A 12 20.61 22.97 -40.68
CA ILE A 12 21.16 21.64 -40.33
C ILE A 12 21.84 21.69 -38.96
N ASP A 13 22.68 22.70 -38.67
CA ASP A 13 23.30 22.85 -37.34
C ASP A 13 22.26 23.07 -36.24
N ALA A 14 21.19 23.82 -36.54
CA ALA A 14 20.05 23.96 -35.65
C ALA A 14 19.32 22.63 -35.43
N MET A 15 19.08 21.83 -36.48
CA MET A 15 18.47 20.50 -36.36
C MET A 15 19.35 19.51 -35.58
N VAL A 16 20.67 19.50 -35.83
CA VAL A 16 21.63 18.64 -35.13
C VAL A 16 21.75 19.01 -33.65
N SER A 17 21.46 20.26 -33.29
CA SER A 17 21.39 20.71 -31.89
C SER A 17 20.02 20.47 -31.26
N LEU A 18 18.94 20.64 -32.02
CA LEU A 18 17.56 20.51 -31.54
C LEU A 18 17.16 19.05 -31.29
N ILE A 19 17.59 18.11 -32.15
CA ILE A 19 17.25 16.68 -32.03
C ILE A 19 17.78 16.08 -30.71
N PRO A 20 19.06 16.26 -30.31
CA PRO A 20 19.55 15.81 -29.01
C PRO A 20 18.83 16.46 -27.83
N ILE A 21 18.50 17.75 -27.91
CA ILE A 21 17.75 18.45 -26.86
C ILE A 21 16.35 17.83 -26.70
N LEU A 22 15.64 17.57 -27.81
CA LEU A 22 14.35 16.89 -27.81
C LEU A 22 14.43 15.48 -27.24
N LEU A 23 15.46 14.71 -27.60
CA LEU A 23 15.67 13.36 -27.08
C LEU A 23 15.93 13.38 -25.56
N ILE A 24 16.76 14.31 -25.07
CA ILE A 24 16.97 14.51 -23.63
C ILE A 24 15.65 14.87 -22.95
N LEU A 25 14.84 15.73 -23.55
CA LEU A 25 13.55 16.16 -23.01
C LEU A 25 12.54 15.00 -22.93
N ILE A 26 12.48 14.15 -23.96
CA ILE A 26 11.64 12.93 -23.97
C ILE A 26 12.09 11.99 -22.85
N ILE A 27 13.39 11.71 -22.76
CA ILE A 27 13.95 10.83 -21.71
C ILE A 27 13.64 11.38 -20.31
N LEU A 28 13.75 12.70 -20.10
CA LEU A 28 13.43 13.33 -18.82
C LEU A 28 11.94 13.21 -18.48
N ILE A 29 11.04 13.41 -19.44
CA ILE A 29 9.59 13.27 -19.22
C ILE A 29 9.25 11.82 -18.88
N GLU A 30 9.79 10.85 -19.61
CA GLU A 30 9.59 9.42 -19.34
C GLU A 30 10.09 9.05 -17.94
N THR A 31 11.28 9.54 -17.59
CA THR A 31 11.90 9.29 -16.28
C THR A 31 11.05 9.88 -15.14
N VAL A 32 10.58 11.12 -15.28
CA VAL A 32 9.69 11.76 -14.29
C VAL A 32 8.36 11.02 -14.19
N SER A 33 7.78 10.60 -15.31
CA SER A 33 6.55 9.82 -15.32
C SER A 33 6.72 8.47 -14.61
N PHE A 34 7.84 7.79 -14.83
CA PHE A 34 8.17 6.53 -14.17
C PHE A 34 8.29 6.71 -12.65
N PHE A 35 9.12 7.66 -12.20
CA PHE A 35 9.30 7.92 -10.76
C PHE A 35 8.02 8.43 -10.08
N SER A 36 7.21 9.22 -10.80
CA SER A 36 5.92 9.68 -10.29
C SER A 36 4.95 8.50 -10.08
N ASN A 37 4.91 7.55 -11.02
CA ASN A 37 4.06 6.37 -10.91
C ASN A 37 4.51 5.43 -9.78
N GLU A 38 5.82 5.20 -9.64
CA GLU A 38 6.36 4.43 -8.50
C GLU A 38 6.06 5.10 -7.16
N THR A 39 6.21 6.43 -7.08
CA THR A 39 5.90 7.21 -5.87
C THR A 39 4.42 7.14 -5.54
N ALA A 40 3.54 7.27 -6.54
CA ALA A 40 2.09 7.17 -6.35
C ALA A 40 1.68 5.77 -5.86
N THR A 41 2.26 4.72 -6.45
CA THR A 41 2.04 3.32 -6.04
C THR A 41 2.54 3.08 -4.61
N GLY A 42 3.75 3.58 -4.28
CA GLY A 42 4.30 3.50 -2.93
C GLY A 42 3.46 4.24 -1.88
N ALA A 43 3.00 5.45 -2.20
CA ALA A 43 2.11 6.22 -1.34
C ALA A 43 0.77 5.51 -1.12
N HIS A 44 0.22 4.88 -2.17
CA HIS A 44 -0.99 4.07 -2.08
C HIS A 44 -0.80 2.86 -1.15
N HIS A 45 0.27 2.10 -1.31
CA HIS A 45 0.60 0.97 -0.42
C HIS A 45 0.81 1.43 1.03
N GLN A 46 1.48 2.55 1.27
CA GLN A 46 1.66 3.09 2.62
C GLN A 46 0.32 3.49 3.26
N LYS A 47 -0.59 4.07 2.48
CA LYS A 47 -1.95 4.41 2.96
C LYS A 47 -2.71 3.16 3.37
N ILE A 48 -2.68 2.10 2.56
CA ILE A 48 -3.30 0.81 2.89
C ILE A 48 -2.65 0.23 4.15
N PHE A 49 -1.31 0.18 4.20
CA PHE A 49 -0.57 -0.34 5.34
C PHE A 49 -0.97 0.35 6.65
N ASN A 50 -1.02 1.68 6.67
CA ASN A 50 -1.41 2.44 7.87
C ASN A 50 -2.84 2.13 8.32
N ARG A 51 -3.77 1.94 7.37
CA ARG A 51 -5.15 1.52 7.67
C ARG A 51 -5.18 0.13 8.28
N LEU A 52 -4.46 -0.84 7.69
CA LEU A 52 -4.37 -2.20 8.21
C LEU A 52 -3.77 -2.21 9.62
N VAL A 53 -2.75 -1.39 9.90
CA VAL A 53 -2.18 -1.24 11.26
C VAL A 53 -3.24 -0.75 12.25
N GLY A 54 -4.04 0.25 11.88
CA GLY A 54 -5.15 0.73 12.73
C GLY A 54 -6.20 -0.36 12.99
N ILE A 55 -6.57 -1.13 11.97
CA ILE A 55 -7.49 -2.27 12.11
C ILE A 55 -6.90 -3.33 13.03
N ALA A 56 -5.64 -3.72 12.84
CA ALA A 56 -4.99 -4.72 13.69
C ALA A 56 -4.93 -4.26 15.16
N ASP A 57 -4.63 -2.98 15.40
CA ASP A 57 -4.64 -2.39 16.73
C ASP A 57 -6.04 -2.42 17.37
N TYR A 58 -7.07 -2.08 16.60
CA TYR A 58 -8.46 -2.18 17.05
C TYR A 58 -8.81 -3.62 17.44
N VAL A 59 -8.52 -4.60 16.57
CA VAL A 59 -8.83 -6.02 16.81
C VAL A 59 -8.18 -6.52 18.10
N VAL A 60 -6.90 -6.21 18.33
CA VAL A 60 -6.16 -6.75 19.48
C VAL A 60 -6.33 -5.98 20.80
N LYS A 61 -6.80 -4.73 20.75
CA LYS A 61 -7.01 -3.90 21.95
C LYS A 61 -8.48 -3.83 22.37
N SER A 62 -9.42 -3.98 21.43
CA SER A 62 -10.84 -3.74 21.67
C SER A 62 -11.77 -4.76 21.03
N GLY A 63 -11.52 -5.16 19.77
CA GLY A 63 -12.48 -5.96 19.00
C GLY A 63 -12.62 -7.41 19.46
N ALA A 64 -11.49 -8.10 19.62
CA ALA A 64 -11.46 -9.53 19.96
C ALA A 64 -10.68 -9.83 21.25
N VAL A 65 -10.43 -8.83 22.08
CA VAL A 65 -9.64 -8.98 23.30
C VAL A 65 -10.40 -9.78 24.37
N VAL A 66 -9.65 -10.61 25.10
CA VAL A 66 -10.14 -11.27 26.32
C VAL A 66 -10.30 -10.24 27.43
N GLU A 67 -11.44 -10.30 28.10
CA GLU A 67 -11.82 -9.44 29.21
C GLU A 67 -12.13 -10.33 30.42
N GLU A 68 -11.44 -10.10 31.54
CA GLU A 68 -11.74 -10.75 32.82
C GLU A 68 -12.11 -9.66 33.83
N GLY A 69 -13.40 -9.58 34.17
CA GLY A 69 -13.93 -8.48 34.98
C GLY A 69 -13.78 -7.13 34.26
N GLU A 70 -13.09 -6.18 34.89
CA GLU A 70 -12.80 -4.85 34.33
C GLU A 70 -11.44 -4.80 33.60
N ILE A 71 -10.67 -5.90 33.59
CA ILE A 71 -9.33 -5.93 33.02
C ILE A 71 -9.39 -6.44 31.59
N ARG A 72 -8.79 -5.67 30.68
CA ARG A 72 -8.52 -6.05 29.29
C ARG A 72 -7.09 -6.55 29.17
N TYR A 73 -6.89 -7.63 28.44
CA TYR A 73 -5.57 -8.20 28.17
C TYR A 73 -5.17 -8.01 26.70
N PRO A 74 -4.52 -6.89 26.33
CA PRO A 74 -4.14 -6.64 24.95
C PRO A 74 -3.32 -7.80 24.36
N ASN A 75 -3.57 -8.12 23.09
CA ASN A 75 -2.95 -9.25 22.38
C ASN A 75 -3.37 -10.65 22.89
N TRP A 76 -4.22 -10.78 23.90
CA TRP A 76 -4.93 -12.04 24.20
C TRP A 76 -6.30 -12.00 23.54
N ILE A 77 -6.51 -12.88 22.58
CA ILE A 77 -7.63 -12.88 21.65
C ILE A 77 -8.59 -14.02 21.97
N ASP A 78 -9.86 -13.67 22.11
CA ASP A 78 -10.97 -14.61 22.13
C ASP A 78 -11.32 -14.98 20.69
N GLU A 79 -11.16 -16.25 20.34
CA GLU A 79 -11.43 -16.78 19.00
C GLU A 79 -12.91 -16.62 18.60
N LYS A 80 -13.84 -16.67 19.55
CA LYS A 80 -15.26 -16.45 19.27
C LYS A 80 -15.51 -14.98 18.91
N LYS A 81 -14.93 -14.05 19.67
CA LYS A 81 -15.04 -12.61 19.37
C LYS A 81 -14.37 -12.29 18.04
N LEU A 82 -13.20 -12.88 17.76
CA LEU A 82 -12.48 -12.70 16.50
C LEU A 82 -13.33 -13.10 15.29
N ASN A 83 -13.97 -14.28 15.36
CA ASN A 83 -14.85 -14.77 14.31
C ASN A 83 -16.18 -13.99 14.20
N ALA A 84 -16.56 -13.25 15.24
CA ALA A 84 -17.76 -12.42 15.26
C ALA A 84 -17.52 -10.98 14.78
N ILE A 85 -16.27 -10.59 14.51
CA ILE A 85 -15.97 -9.27 13.95
C ILE A 85 -16.61 -9.13 12.58
N THR A 86 -17.41 -8.08 12.40
CA THR A 86 -17.99 -7.73 11.10
C THR A 86 -16.90 -7.12 10.21
N ILE A 87 -16.30 -7.95 9.34
CA ILE A 87 -15.19 -7.54 8.48
C ILE A 87 -15.65 -6.46 7.48
N GLU A 88 -16.90 -6.53 7.03
CA GLU A 88 -17.49 -5.61 6.04
C GLU A 88 -17.51 -4.17 6.57
N THR A 89 -17.88 -3.96 7.84
CA THR A 89 -17.94 -2.60 8.41
C THR A 89 -16.55 -1.99 8.59
N LEU A 90 -15.56 -2.80 8.97
CA LEU A 90 -14.16 -2.36 9.08
C LEU A 90 -13.56 -2.06 7.71
N ARG A 91 -13.88 -2.88 6.70
CA ARG A 91 -13.46 -2.68 5.31
C ARG A 91 -14.02 -1.36 4.77
N ASP A 92 -15.34 -1.19 4.86
CA ASP A 92 -16.05 -0.04 4.30
C ASP A 92 -15.67 1.26 5.05
N GLY A 93 -15.56 1.20 6.38
CA GLY A 93 -15.13 2.34 7.21
C GLY A 93 -13.66 2.75 6.99
N SER A 94 -12.84 1.84 6.45
CA SER A 94 -11.44 2.11 6.12
C SER A 94 -11.22 2.34 4.63
N ASP A 95 -12.27 2.35 3.81
CA ASP A 95 -12.19 2.57 2.36
C ASP A 95 -11.18 1.60 1.69
N LEU A 96 -11.27 0.32 2.07
CA LEU A 96 -10.51 -0.78 1.47
C LEU A 96 -11.41 -1.55 0.49
N SER A 97 -10.86 -2.04 -0.62
CA SER A 97 -11.62 -2.88 -1.55
C SER A 97 -11.78 -4.30 -1.03
N SER A 98 -10.79 -4.78 -0.27
CA SER A 98 -10.78 -6.09 0.36
C SER A 98 -10.15 -6.03 1.75
N LEU A 99 -10.63 -6.91 2.65
CA LEU A 99 -10.09 -7.06 4.00
C LEU A 99 -10.20 -8.51 4.44
N TYR A 100 -9.13 -9.05 5.00
CA TYR A 100 -9.06 -10.34 5.65
C TYR A 100 -8.43 -10.18 7.02
N ILE A 101 -9.07 -10.79 8.03
CA ILE A 101 -8.55 -10.87 9.39
C ILE A 101 -8.63 -12.33 9.81
N GLY A 102 -7.50 -12.91 10.19
CA GLY A 102 -7.50 -14.31 10.61
C GLY A 102 -6.15 -14.82 11.03
N VAL A 103 -6.13 -16.04 11.58
CA VAL A 103 -4.92 -16.68 12.13
C VAL A 103 -4.24 -17.62 11.13
N LYS A 104 -4.86 -17.79 9.97
CA LYS A 104 -4.32 -18.54 8.85
C LYS A 104 -3.86 -17.52 7.81
N SER A 105 -2.74 -17.79 7.16
CA SER A 105 -2.30 -16.96 6.05
C SER A 105 -3.35 -17.02 4.93
N PRO A 106 -3.81 -15.88 4.39
CA PRO A 106 -4.74 -15.90 3.28
C PRO A 106 -4.07 -16.38 2.00
N SER A 107 -4.84 -17.01 1.11
CA SER A 107 -4.37 -17.39 -0.23
C SER A 107 -4.23 -16.15 -1.13
N LEU A 108 -2.99 -15.71 -1.38
CA LEU A 108 -2.44 -14.87 -2.48
C LEU A 108 -3.22 -13.67 -3.08
N SER A 109 -4.44 -13.33 -2.65
CA SER A 109 -5.31 -12.33 -3.32
C SER A 109 -5.21 -10.91 -2.76
N TYR A 110 -4.27 -10.62 -1.85
CA TYR A 110 -4.21 -9.34 -1.13
C TYR A 110 -2.94 -8.57 -1.48
N SER A 111 -3.05 -7.26 -1.65
CA SER A 111 -1.93 -6.39 -2.05
C SER A 111 -0.99 -6.10 -0.88
N VAL A 112 -1.53 -5.90 0.33
CA VAL A 112 -0.76 -5.62 1.53
C VAL A 112 -1.22 -6.51 2.68
N CYS A 113 -0.27 -7.08 3.40
CA CYS A 113 -0.52 -7.88 4.59
C CYS A 113 0.37 -7.41 5.74
N ILE A 114 -0.21 -7.33 6.93
CA ILE A 114 0.52 -7.20 8.18
C ILE A 114 0.25 -8.40 9.06
N TYR A 115 1.22 -8.74 9.91
CA TYR A 115 1.05 -9.77 10.91
C TYR A 115 1.32 -9.20 12.30
N ARG A 116 0.63 -9.77 13.29
CA ARG A 116 0.86 -9.46 14.70
C ARG A 116 0.89 -10.73 15.52
N ILE A 117 1.83 -10.82 16.46
CA ILE A 117 1.91 -11.93 17.40
C ILE A 117 0.82 -11.73 18.45
N VAL A 118 -0.04 -12.73 18.60
CA VAL A 118 -1.17 -12.74 19.55
C VAL A 118 -1.24 -14.07 20.28
N VAL A 119 -1.85 -14.06 21.45
CA VAL A 119 -2.20 -15.25 22.23
C VAL A 119 -3.67 -15.57 21.97
N ILE A 120 -4.04 -16.81 21.68
CA ILE A 120 -5.41 -17.18 21.30
C ILE A 120 -5.98 -18.25 22.24
N GLY A 121 -7.23 -18.01 22.65
CA GLY A 121 -8.03 -18.96 23.42
C GLY A 121 -7.55 -19.15 24.86
N SER A 122 -8.27 -19.99 25.60
CA SER A 122 -7.97 -20.34 27.00
C SER A 122 -6.66 -21.11 27.15
N GLU A 123 -6.26 -21.86 26.12
CA GLU A 123 -4.99 -22.59 26.06
C GLU A 123 -3.76 -21.70 25.85
N LYS A 124 -3.96 -20.40 25.63
CA LYS A 124 -2.90 -19.38 25.47
C LYS A 124 -1.89 -19.73 24.36
N GLN A 125 -2.38 -20.18 23.21
CA GLN A 125 -1.52 -20.49 22.07
C GLN A 125 -1.01 -19.22 21.39
N ILE A 126 0.30 -19.10 21.19
CA ILE A 126 0.89 -17.99 20.45
C ILE A 126 0.71 -18.24 18.94
N LYS A 127 0.05 -17.31 18.25
CA LYS A 127 -0.25 -17.38 16.82
C LYS A 127 0.04 -16.03 16.14
N GLN A 128 0.13 -16.07 14.82
CA GLN A 128 0.19 -14.88 13.98
C GLN A 128 -1.22 -14.51 13.54
N LEU A 129 -1.67 -13.31 13.91
CA LEU A 129 -2.86 -12.69 13.35
C LEU A 129 -2.46 -11.97 12.07
N PHE A 130 -3.01 -12.42 10.94
CA PHE A 130 -2.90 -11.79 9.64
C PHE A 130 -4.03 -10.78 9.46
N VAL A 131 -3.67 -9.56 9.06
CA VAL A 131 -4.59 -8.52 8.64
C VAL A 131 -4.14 -8.07 7.26
N CYS A 132 -4.88 -8.46 6.23
CA CYS A 132 -4.54 -8.24 4.83
C CYS A 132 -5.64 -7.45 4.14
N GLY A 133 -5.29 -6.61 3.18
CA GLY A 133 -6.25 -5.85 2.41
C GLY A 133 -5.64 -5.25 1.16
N GLY A 134 -6.49 -4.67 0.34
CA GLY A 134 -6.14 -3.99 -0.90
C GLY A 134 -7.21 -3.02 -1.32
#